data_AF-A0A2E6D863-F1
#
_entry.id   AF-A0A2E6D863-F1
#
_cell.length_a   1.000
_cell.length_b   1.000
_cell.length_c   1.000
_cell.angle_alpha   90.00
_cell.angle_beta   90.00
_cell.angle_gamma   90.00
#
_symmetry.space_group_name_H-M   'P 1'
#
loop_
_entity.id
_entity.type
_entity.pdbx_description
1 polymer ?
#
loop_
_entity_poly.entity_id
_entity_poly.type
_entity_poly.pdbx_seq_one_letter_code
_entity_poly.pdbx_strand_id
1 'polypeptide(L)'
;MRSTSILIPCLLLMVSSCESPSKAALVTDGADITSLANWRGYNKDAVPENWVQQDGAIYLTKGGGGDLITREQYASFDLTMEWKISPKGNSGIMY
;
A
#
# COMPACT_ATOMS: atom_id res chain seq x y z
N MET A 1 49.54 -15.33 52.81
CA MET A 1 49.07 -16.68 52.40
C MET A 1 48.09 -16.48 51.26
N ARG A 2 48.56 -16.70 50.03
CA ARG A 2 48.14 -17.77 49.11
C ARG A 2 46.66 -17.62 48.71
N SER A 3 46.42 -17.09 47.51
CA SER A 3 46.04 -17.92 46.34
C SER A 3 44.50 -18.00 46.29
N THR A 4 43.79 -17.71 45.22
CA THR A 4 44.10 -17.92 43.80
C THR A 4 43.16 -17.04 43.00
N SER A 5 43.69 -16.32 42.02
CA SER A 5 42.90 -15.75 40.93
C SER A 5 42.21 -16.88 40.16
N ILE A 6 40.89 -16.81 39.99
CA ILE A 6 40.19 -17.54 38.93
C ILE A 6 39.50 -16.49 38.07
N LEU A 7 40.16 -16.19 36.94
CA LEU A 7 39.51 -15.65 35.76
C LEU A 7 38.37 -16.61 35.38
N ILE A 8 37.12 -16.17 35.47
CA ILE A 8 36.04 -16.78 34.69
C ILE A 8 36.01 -16.04 33.34
N PRO A 9 36.26 -16.74 32.24
CA PRO A 9 36.39 -16.14 30.92
C PRO A 9 35.02 -15.71 30.39
N CYS A 10 35.06 -14.69 29.53
CA CYS A 10 34.03 -14.36 28.55
C CYS A 10 33.17 -15.56 28.14
N LEU A 11 31.90 -15.52 28.49
CA LEU A 11 30.87 -15.75 27.48
C LEU A 11 29.61 -14.99 27.89
N LEU A 12 29.68 -13.68 27.68
CA LEU A 12 28.52 -12.84 27.50
C LEU A 12 27.75 -13.38 26.28
N LEU A 13 26.88 -14.38 26.50
CA LEU A 13 25.84 -14.73 25.54
C LEU A 13 24.79 -13.62 25.59
N MET A 14 25.16 -12.47 25.02
CA MET A 14 24.19 -11.65 24.32
C MET A 14 23.69 -12.54 23.19
N VAL A 15 22.63 -13.30 23.45
CA VAL A 15 21.71 -13.65 22.39
C VAL A 15 21.03 -12.34 22.02
N SER A 16 21.78 -11.50 21.30
CA SER A 16 21.18 -10.52 20.42
C SER A 16 20.49 -11.38 19.39
N SER A 17 19.23 -11.72 19.68
CA SER A 17 18.34 -12.26 18.67
C SER A 17 18.45 -11.30 17.51
N CYS A 18 19.08 -11.74 16.44
CA CYS A 18 18.98 -11.06 15.18
C CYS A 18 17.53 -11.30 14.77
N GLU A 19 16.65 -10.42 15.23
CA GLU A 19 15.38 -10.25 14.58
C GLU A 19 15.74 -9.74 13.19
N SER A 20 15.93 -10.69 12.29
CA SER A 20 15.73 -10.43 10.88
C SER A 20 14.39 -9.72 10.83
N PRO A 21 14.27 -8.51 10.27
CA PRO A 21 12.97 -8.08 9.84
C PRO A 21 12.57 -9.12 8.81
N SER A 22 11.87 -10.16 9.25
CA SER A 22 10.90 -10.78 8.38
C SER A 22 10.11 -9.57 7.92
N LYS A 23 10.18 -9.32 6.63
CA LYS A 23 9.24 -8.45 5.98
C LYS A 23 7.90 -9.19 6.09
N ALA A 24 7.36 -9.30 7.31
CA ALA A 24 6.00 -8.93 7.56
C ALA A 24 5.92 -7.52 6.97
N ALA A 25 5.65 -7.46 5.66
CA ALA A 25 5.07 -6.29 5.07
C ALA A 25 4.01 -5.89 6.09
N LEU A 26 4.17 -4.70 6.67
CA LEU A 26 3.19 -4.15 7.57
C LEU A 26 1.83 -4.56 7.00
N VAL A 27 1.03 -5.26 7.79
CA VAL A 27 -0.41 -5.15 7.64
C VAL A 27 -0.64 -3.67 7.96
N THR A 28 -0.48 -2.82 6.95
CA THR A 28 -0.74 -1.40 7.10
C THR A 28 -2.24 -1.31 7.25
N ASP A 29 -2.67 -0.86 8.42
CA ASP A 29 -3.97 -0.25 8.63
C ASP A 29 -4.35 0.54 7.36
N GLY A 30 -5.35 0.05 6.63
CA GLY A 30 -5.94 0.61 5.40
C GLY A 30 -5.06 1.52 4.53
N ALA A 31 -4.59 1.03 3.38
CA ALA A 31 -3.99 1.88 2.35
C ALA A 31 -4.99 2.95 1.86
N ASP A 32 -4.70 4.23 2.12
CA ASP A 32 -5.51 5.34 1.62
C ASP A 32 -5.21 5.59 0.13
N ILE A 33 -6.15 5.18 -0.72
CA ILE A 33 -6.09 5.34 -2.17
C ILE A 33 -6.99 6.47 -2.70
N THR A 34 -7.45 7.38 -1.83
CA THR A 34 -8.35 8.48 -2.21
C THR A 34 -7.67 9.55 -3.08
N SER A 35 -6.33 9.66 -3.05
CA SER A 35 -5.58 10.54 -3.94
C SER A 35 -5.42 9.96 -5.34
N LEU A 36 -5.70 10.74 -6.38
CA LEU A 36 -5.53 10.36 -7.79
C LEU A 36 -4.06 10.04 -8.15
N ALA A 37 -3.11 10.54 -7.35
CA ALA A 37 -1.70 10.19 -7.48
C ALA A 37 -1.44 8.68 -7.30
N ASN A 38 -2.30 7.97 -6.55
CA ASN A 38 -2.19 6.52 -6.34
C ASN A 38 -2.69 5.69 -7.54
N TRP A 39 -3.12 6.36 -8.62
CA TRP A 39 -3.71 5.72 -9.80
C TRP A 39 -2.92 6.06 -11.06
N ARG A 40 -3.14 5.23 -12.08
CA ARG A 40 -2.70 5.44 -13.47
C ARG A 40 -3.71 4.80 -14.41
N GLY A 41 -3.65 5.14 -15.70
CA GLY A 41 -4.47 4.46 -16.70
C GLY A 41 -4.02 3.02 -16.93
N TYR A 42 -4.96 2.13 -17.23
CA TYR A 42 -4.63 0.79 -17.73
C TYR A 42 -3.79 0.91 -19.02
N ASN A 43 -2.68 0.17 -19.10
CA ASN A 43 -1.67 0.29 -20.17
C ASN A 43 -1.08 1.70 -20.36
N LYS A 44 -1.05 2.52 -19.31
CA LYS A 44 -0.44 3.85 -19.30
C LYS A 44 0.41 4.06 -18.05
N ASP A 45 1.36 4.98 -18.15
CA ASP A 45 2.24 5.37 -17.03
C ASP A 45 1.62 6.50 -16.16
N ALA A 46 0.73 7.28 -16.76
CA ALA A 46 0.08 8.44 -16.17
C ALA A 46 -1.45 8.27 -16.09
N VAL A 47 -2.08 9.14 -15.30
CA VAL A 47 -3.53 9.27 -15.23
C VAL A 47 -4.04 9.86 -16.55
N PRO A 48 -5.07 9.28 -17.20
CA PRO A 48 -5.67 9.86 -18.39
C PRO A 48 -6.32 11.22 -18.09
N GLU A 49 -6.20 12.19 -18.99
CA GLU A 49 -6.67 13.58 -18.79
C GLU A 49 -8.15 13.71 -18.38
N ASN A 50 -9.00 12.78 -18.82
CA ASN A 50 -10.43 12.81 -18.52
C ASN A 50 -10.75 12.41 -17.07
N TRP A 51 -9.82 11.78 -16.36
CA TRP A 51 -9.95 11.45 -14.95
C TRP A 51 -9.43 12.60 -14.11
N VAL A 52 -10.31 13.17 -13.29
CA VAL A 52 -10.00 14.32 -12.45
C VAL A 52 -10.30 14.00 -10.99
N GLN A 53 -9.65 14.73 -10.10
CA GLN A 53 -9.96 14.75 -8.68
C GLN A 53 -10.42 16.16 -8.30
N GLN A 54 -11.69 16.28 -7.90
CA GLN A 54 -12.29 17.54 -7.50
C GLN A 54 -13.39 17.26 -6.47
N ASP A 55 -13.59 18.20 -5.53
CA ASP A 55 -14.68 18.15 -4.54
C ASP A 55 -14.72 16.84 -3.74
N GLY A 56 -13.54 16.30 -3.41
CA GLY A 56 -13.38 15.07 -2.63
C GLY A 56 -13.64 13.76 -3.41
N ALA A 57 -13.85 13.81 -4.73
CA ALA A 57 -14.13 12.65 -5.55
C ALA A 57 -13.15 12.52 -6.74
N ILE A 58 -12.85 11.27 -7.11
CA ILE A 58 -12.23 10.94 -8.40
C ILE A 58 -13.33 10.55 -9.37
N TYR A 59 -13.40 11.19 -10.53
CA TYR A 59 -14.43 10.86 -11.51
C TYR A 59 -13.99 11.14 -12.95
N LEU A 60 -14.66 10.45 -13.87
CA LEU A 60 -14.46 10.60 -15.30
C LEU A 60 -15.36 11.74 -15.82
N THR A 61 -14.75 12.77 -16.40
CA THR A 61 -15.46 13.95 -16.92
C THR A 61 -16.21 13.67 -18.22
N LYS A 62 -15.71 12.75 -19.04
CA LYS A 62 -16.31 12.33 -20.32
C LYS A 62 -15.90 10.89 -20.65
N GLY A 63 -16.78 10.15 -21.32
CA GLY A 63 -16.47 8.83 -21.86
C GLY A 63 -15.20 8.82 -22.73
N GLY A 64 -14.48 7.70 -22.72
CA GLY A 64 -13.23 7.53 -23.48
C GLY A 64 -11.94 7.80 -22.71
N GLY A 65 -12.00 8.01 -21.38
CA GLY A 65 -10.80 8.10 -20.54
C GLY A 65 -10.05 6.78 -20.34
N GLY A 66 -10.71 5.65 -20.60
CA GLY A 66 -10.22 4.31 -20.24
C GLY A 66 -10.30 4.05 -18.74
N ASP A 67 -9.78 2.89 -18.33
CA ASP A 67 -9.85 2.44 -16.94
C ASP A 67 -8.70 2.99 -16.10
N LEU A 68 -8.97 3.26 -14.82
CA LEU A 68 -7.95 3.50 -13.82
C LEU A 68 -7.59 2.20 -13.12
N ILE A 69 -6.30 2.06 -12.80
CA ILE A 69 -5.78 1.02 -11.93
C ILE A 69 -4.91 1.64 -10.85
N THR A 70 -4.88 1.00 -9.68
CA THR A 70 -3.94 1.37 -8.61
C THR A 70 -2.51 1.20 -9.11
N ARG A 71 -1.60 2.04 -8.61
CA ARG A 71 -0.16 1.87 -8.87
C ARG A 71 0.38 0.61 -8.19
N GLU A 72 -0.09 0.36 -6.98
CA GLU A 72 0.23 -0.83 -6.19
C GLU A 72 -0.67 -2.02 -6.55
N GLN A 73 -0.19 -3.23 -6.27
CA GLN A 73 -0.93 -4.47 -6.40
C GLN A 73 -1.21 -5.08 -5.03
N TYR A 74 -2.40 -5.66 -4.88
CA TYR A 74 -2.88 -6.23 -3.62
C TYR A 74 -3.28 -7.68 -3.84
N ALA A 75 -2.91 -8.57 -2.92
CA ALA A 75 -3.28 -9.99 -2.98
C ALA A 75 -4.52 -10.28 -2.12
N SER A 76 -4.44 -10.02 -0.82
CA SER A 76 -5.57 -10.09 0.11
C SER A 76 -5.90 -8.68 0.58
N PHE A 77 -7.17 -8.29 0.45
CA PHE A 77 -7.61 -6.94 0.76
C PHE A 77 -9.10 -6.93 1.13
N ASP A 78 -9.49 -5.93 1.91
CA ASP A 78 -10.88 -5.51 2.09
C ASP A 78 -11.03 -4.10 1.51
N LEU A 79 -11.82 -3.95 0.45
CA LEU A 79 -12.02 -2.66 -0.24
C LEU A 79 -13.30 -1.99 0.25
N THR A 80 -13.18 -0.76 0.75
CA THR A 80 -14.31 0.11 1.09
C THR A 80 -14.27 1.38 0.25
N MET A 81 -15.38 1.72 -0.41
CA MET A 81 -15.53 2.98 -1.14
C MET A 81 -16.99 3.38 -1.32
N GLU A 82 -17.20 4.67 -1.56
CA GLU A 82 -18.48 5.22 -2.01
C GLU A 82 -18.40 5.55 -3.50
N TRP A 83 -19.51 5.39 -4.19
CA TRP A 83 -19.61 5.70 -5.62
C TRP A 83 -20.92 6.40 -5.93
N LYS A 84 -20.91 7.18 -7.01
CA LYS A 84 -22.09 7.83 -7.58
C LYS A 84 -22.01 7.77 -9.10
N ILE A 85 -23.14 7.52 -9.75
CA ILE A 85 -23.23 7.43 -11.20
C ILE A 85 -24.30 8.38 -11.73
N SER A 86 -24.10 8.90 -12.94
CA SER A 86 -25.08 9.72 -13.65
C SER A 86 -26.26 8.86 -14.15
N PRO A 87 -27.42 9.46 -14.47
CA PRO A 87 -28.53 8.73 -15.09
C PRO A 87 -28.07 7.97 -16.34
N LYS A 88 -28.30 6.65 -16.36
CA LYS A 88 -27.85 5.72 -17.42
C LYS A 88 -26.32 5.60 -17.56
N GLY A 89 -25.54 6.10 -16.62
CA GLY A 89 -24.10 5.87 -16.58
C GLY A 89 -23.78 4.42 -16.24
N ASN A 90 -22.62 3.96 -16.70
CA ASN A 90 -22.12 2.61 -16.45
C ASN A 90 -20.63 2.70 -16.12
N SER A 91 -20.23 2.03 -15.05
CA SER A 91 -18.86 1.87 -14.61
C SER A 91 -18.78 0.57 -13.79
N GLY A 92 -17.57 0.18 -13.36
CA GLY A 92 -17.37 -1.03 -12.58
C GLY A 92 -16.07 -0.98 -11.81
N ILE A 93 -16.00 -1.81 -10.78
CA ILE A 93 -14.78 -2.07 -10.00
C ILE A 93 -14.30 -3.45 -10.43
N MET A 94 -13.02 -3.55 -10.78
CA MET A 94 -12.35 -4.81 -11.12
C MET A 94 -11.23 -5.06 -10.12
N TYR A 95 -11.01 -6.32 -9.76
CA TYR A 95 -9.99 -6.76 -8.84
C TYR A 95 -9.47 -8.15 -9.22
#